data_AF-A0A0H5BIX1-F1
#
_entry.id   AF-A0A0H5BIX1-F1
#
_cell.length_a   1.000
_cell.length_b   1.000
_cell.length_c   1.000
_cell.angle_alpha   90.00
_cell.angle_beta   90.00
_cell.angle_gamma   90.00
#
_symmetry.space_group_name_H-M   'P 1'
#
loop_
_entity.id
_entity.type
_entity.pdbx_description
1 polymer ?
#
loop_
_entity_poly.entity_id
_entity_poly.type
_entity_poly.pdbx_seq_one_letter_code
_entity_poly.pdbx_strand_id
1 'polypeptide(L)'
;MEKILQLLRKFPMSIGMSVAILIVSLIAIPDTPLKDITLIDKWAHIGLYAALGLIIAHEYFHNHKHVTRKGMFLGIWLLPTLLGGVTEVLQAYCTNGNRNGEWLDFVANIVGSTLALIIGTLLVRYFSKH
;
A
#
# COMPACT_ATOMS: atom_id res chain seq x y z
N MET A 1 2.99 24.21 -6.03
CA MET A 1 3.61 23.39 -7.09
C MET A 1 4.95 22.80 -6.65
N GLU A 2 5.90 23.62 -6.18
CA GLU A 2 7.26 23.14 -5.85
C GLU A 2 7.30 22.00 -4.81
N LYS A 3 6.50 22.08 -3.74
CA LYS A 3 6.43 21.03 -2.71
C LYS A 3 5.93 19.68 -3.26
N ILE A 4 4.98 19.71 -4.20
CA ILE A 4 4.45 18.51 -4.86
C ILE A 4 5.55 17.91 -5.74
N LEU A 5 6.24 18.75 -6.53
CA LEU A 5 7.34 18.31 -7.37
C LEU A 5 8.51 17.72 -6.56
N GLN A 6 8.79 18.29 -5.38
CA GLN A 6 9.78 17.75 -4.44
C GLN A 6 9.36 16.38 -3.87
N LEU A 7 8.07 16.19 -3.56
CA LEU A 7 7.55 14.90 -3.12
C LEU A 7 7.65 13.85 -4.23
N LEU A 8 7.26 14.22 -5.46
CA LEU A 8 7.37 13.35 -6.65
C LEU A 8 8.81 12.87 -6.89
N ARG A 9 9.79 13.75 -6.69
CA ARG A 9 11.22 13.39 -6.82
C ARG A 9 11.75 12.53 -5.68
N LYS A 10 11.19 12.66 -4.47
CA LYS A 10 11.67 11.92 -3.29
C LYS A 10 11.09 10.51 -3.22
N PHE A 11 9.85 10.30 -3.66
CA PHE A 11 9.14 9.03 -3.51
C PHE A 11 8.61 8.44 -4.84
N PRO A 12 9.42 8.39 -5.91
CA PRO A 12 8.95 7.98 -7.23
C PRO A 12 8.39 6.56 -7.26
N MET A 13 8.97 5.62 -6.51
CA MET A 13 8.53 4.22 -6.48
C MET A 13 7.23 4.07 -5.70
N SER A 14 7.08 4.75 -4.57
CA SER A 14 5.83 4.73 -3.79
C SER A 14 4.67 5.28 -4.61
N ILE A 15 4.91 6.37 -5.35
CA ILE A 15 3.91 6.98 -6.23
C ILE A 15 3.55 6.02 -7.37
N GLY A 16 4.56 5.46 -8.05
CA GLY A 16 4.34 4.48 -9.11
C GLY A 16 3.53 3.27 -8.63
N MET A 17 3.86 2.72 -7.46
CA MET A 17 3.13 1.61 -6.87
C MET A 17 1.70 1.99 -6.48
N SER A 18 1.49 3.18 -5.92
CA SER A 18 0.15 3.65 -5.55
C SER A 18 -0.75 3.82 -6.79
N VAL A 19 -0.19 4.36 -7.88
CA VAL A 19 -0.91 4.48 -9.16
C VAL A 19 -1.19 3.10 -9.75
N ALA A 20 -0.23 2.17 -9.69
CA ALA A 20 -0.43 0.81 -10.15
C ALA A 20 -1.55 0.09 -9.38
N ILE A 21 -1.59 0.23 -8.05
CA ILE A 21 -2.67 -0.30 -7.21
C ILE A 21 -4.01 0.30 -7.63
N LEU A 22 -4.10 1.63 -7.77
CA LEU A 22 -5.34 2.29 -8.22
C LEU A 22 -5.82 1.74 -9.57
N ILE A 23 -4.92 1.59 -10.54
CA ILE A 23 -5.28 1.05 -11.86
C ILE A 23 -5.78 -0.39 -11.73
N VAL A 24 -5.01 -1.26 -11.07
CA VAL A 24 -5.36 -2.69 -10.93
C VAL A 24 -6.65 -2.87 -10.14
N SER A 25 -6.94 -2.03 -9.15
CA SER A 25 -8.18 -2.07 -8.38
C SER A 25 -9.40 -1.63 -9.19
N LEU A 26 -9.24 -0.73 -10.17
CA LEU A 26 -10.35 -0.16 -10.93
C LEU A 26 -10.66 -0.88 -12.25
N ILE A 27 -9.71 -1.61 -12.83
CA ILE A 27 -9.97 -2.40 -14.04
C ILE A 27 -10.82 -3.65 -13.72
N ALA A 28 -11.56 -4.15 -14.71
CA ALA A 28 -12.21 -5.45 -14.59
C ALA A 28 -11.15 -6.56 -14.63
N ILE A 29 -11.16 -7.46 -13.64
CA ILE A 29 -10.30 -8.65 -13.66
C ILE A 29 -10.94 -9.67 -14.61
N PRO A 30 -10.21 -10.14 -15.64
CA PRO A 30 -10.71 -11.21 -16.50
C PRO A 30 -10.87 -12.50 -15.70
N ASP A 31 -11.80 -13.36 -16.12
CA ASP A 31 -11.94 -14.67 -15.49
C ASP A 31 -10.64 -15.46 -15.64
N THR A 32 -10.05 -15.86 -14.51
CA THR A 32 -8.82 -16.65 -14.46
C THR A 32 -9.05 -17.96 -13.71
N PRO A 33 -8.25 -19.01 -13.96
CA PRO A 33 -8.33 -20.27 -13.22
C PRO A 33 -8.08 -20.13 -11.71
N LEU A 34 -7.54 -18.98 -11.28
CA LEU A 34 -7.29 -18.66 -9.88
C LEU A 34 -8.56 -18.30 -9.11
N LYS A 35 -9.69 -18.06 -9.81
CA LYS A 35 -10.97 -17.70 -9.18
C LYS A 35 -11.50 -18.78 -8.23
N ASP A 36 -11.09 -20.03 -8.43
CA ASP A 36 -11.47 -21.18 -7.59
C ASP A 36 -10.69 -21.25 -6.27
N ILE A 37 -9.59 -20.49 -6.15
CA ILE A 37 -8.84 -20.39 -4.90
C ILE A 37 -9.57 -19.41 -3.97
N THR A 38 -10.12 -19.93 -2.88
CA THR A 38 -10.81 -19.13 -1.86
C THR A 38 -9.89 -18.02 -1.34
N LEU A 39 -10.40 -16.79 -1.31
CA LEU A 39 -9.72 -15.60 -0.78
C LEU A 39 -8.42 -15.18 -1.52
N ILE A 40 -8.13 -15.68 -2.73
CA ILE A 40 -6.90 -15.30 -3.46
C ILE A 40 -6.76 -13.79 -3.64
N ASP A 41 -7.88 -13.13 -3.90
CA ASP A 41 -8.00 -11.68 -4.01
C ASP A 41 -7.55 -10.98 -2.72
N LYS A 42 -7.89 -11.54 -1.55
CA LYS A 42 -7.57 -10.97 -0.23
C LYS A 42 -6.06 -11.13 0.05
N TRP A 43 -5.47 -12.24 -0.38
CA TRP A 43 -4.01 -12.41 -0.34
C TRP A 43 -3.29 -11.43 -1.27
N ALA A 44 -3.85 -11.14 -2.44
CA ALA A 44 -3.31 -10.13 -3.33
C ALA A 44 -3.36 -8.74 -2.68
N HIS A 45 -4.47 -8.38 -2.03
CA HIS A 45 -4.60 -7.15 -1.24
C HIS A 45 -3.54 -7.06 -0.12
N ILE A 46 -3.36 -8.12 0.68
CA ILE A 46 -2.29 -8.17 1.69
C ILE A 46 -0.92 -7.95 1.05
N GLY A 47 -0.62 -8.64 -0.04
CA GLY A 47 0.66 -8.56 -0.74
C GLY A 47 0.94 -7.17 -1.32
N LEU A 48 -0.04 -6.56 -1.99
CA LEU A 48 0.08 -5.24 -2.60
C LEU A 48 0.34 -4.15 -1.56
N TYR A 49 -0.41 -4.16 -0.46
CA TYR A 49 -0.26 -3.15 0.60
C TYR A 49 0.98 -3.39 1.47
N ALA A 50 1.40 -4.65 1.65
CA ALA A 50 2.69 -4.95 2.25
C ALA A 50 3.85 -4.43 1.38
N ALA A 51 3.81 -4.68 0.07
CA ALA A 51 4.82 -4.20 -0.87
C ALA A 51 4.87 -2.67 -0.92
N LEU A 52 3.71 -2.00 -1.00
CA LEU A 52 3.63 -0.54 -0.97
C LEU A 52 4.24 0.03 0.31
N GLY A 53 3.87 -0.52 1.48
CA GLY A 53 4.43 -0.08 2.76
C GLY A 53 5.95 -0.27 2.84
N LEU A 54 6.48 -1.37 2.32
CA LEU A 54 7.94 -1.63 2.26
C LEU A 54 8.67 -0.70 1.29
N ILE A 55 8.07 -0.37 0.14
CA ILE A 55 8.62 0.62 -0.80
C ILE A 55 8.69 1.99 -0.13
N ILE A 56 7.61 2.41 0.56
CA ILE A 56 7.59 3.66 1.33
C ILE A 56 8.66 3.62 2.43
N ALA A 57 8.80 2.50 3.13
CA ALA A 57 9.83 2.34 4.16
C ALA A 57 11.23 2.53 3.57
N HIS A 58 11.53 1.85 2.45
CA HIS A 58 12.80 1.94 1.76
C HIS A 58 13.13 3.38 1.32
N GLU A 59 12.19 4.05 0.63
CA GLU A 59 12.39 5.44 0.21
C GLU A 59 12.45 6.41 1.40
N TYR A 60 11.69 6.13 2.47
CA TYR A 60 11.74 6.94 3.69
C TYR A 60 13.11 6.86 4.36
N PHE A 61 13.68 5.65 4.50
CA PHE A 61 15.00 5.43 5.07
C PHE A 61 16.12 6.02 4.21
N HIS A 62 15.99 5.95 2.88
CA HIS A 62 16.97 6.55 1.97
C HIS A 62 16.96 8.09 2.04
N ASN A 63 15.78 8.71 2.17
CA ASN A 63 15.64 10.16 2.15
C ASN A 63 15.79 10.85 3.51
N HIS A 64 15.78 10.11 4.62
CA HIS A 64 15.85 10.67 5.98
C HIS A 64 17.04 10.12 6.76
N LYS A 65 17.89 11.01 7.26
CA LYS A 65 19.02 10.65 8.14
C LYS A 65 18.58 10.02 9.47
N HIS A 66 17.41 10.40 9.97
CA HIS A 66 16.87 9.90 11.22
C HIS A 66 15.44 9.40 11.01
N VAL A 67 15.25 8.11 11.29
CA VAL A 67 13.94 7.46 11.21
C VAL A 67 13.18 7.73 12.50
N THR A 68 11.97 8.28 12.36
CA THR A 68 11.10 8.58 13.51
C THR A 68 9.94 7.59 13.58
N ARG A 69 9.52 7.21 14.80
CA ARG A 69 8.34 6.34 14.99
C ARG A 69 7.08 6.93 14.35
N LYS A 70 6.90 8.25 14.46
CA LYS A 70 5.77 8.96 13.82
C LYS A 70 5.84 8.87 12.29
N GLY A 71 7.01 9.10 11.69
CA GLY A 71 7.18 8.99 10.24
C GLY A 71 6.94 7.58 9.71
N MET A 72 7.38 6.56 10.45
CA MET A 72 7.08 5.16 10.12
C MET A 72 5.58 4.86 10.19
N PHE A 73 4.92 5.25 11.28
CA PHE A 73 3.48 5.03 11.43
C PHE A 73 2.67 5.77 10.35
N LEU A 74 2.97 7.05 10.12
CA LEU A 74 2.26 7.86 9.12
C LEU A 74 2.54 7.38 7.69
N GLY A 75 3.80 7.11 7.37
CA GLY A 75 4.24 6.76 6.02
C GLY A 75 3.93 5.31 5.65
N ILE A 76 4.37 4.36 6.46
CA ILE A 76 4.36 2.93 6.13
C ILE A 76 2.99 2.31 6.40
N TRP A 77 2.23 2.84 7.36
CA TRP A 77 0.96 2.26 7.78
C TRP A 77 -0.25 3.11 7.42
N LEU A 78 -0.29 4.36 7.87
CA LEU A 78 -1.48 5.20 7.71
C LEU A 78 -1.74 5.57 6.25
N LEU A 79 -0.72 6.02 5.52
CA LEU A 79 -0.88 6.40 4.11
C LEU A 79 -1.37 5.23 3.23
N PRO A 80 -0.74 4.03 3.25
CA PRO A 80 -1.28 2.86 2.56
C PRO A 80 -2.68 2.48 3.02
N THR A 81 -2.97 2.49 4.32
CA THR A 81 -4.31 2.15 4.81
C THR A 81 -5.38 3.12 4.27
N LEU A 82 -5.09 4.42 4.26
CA LEU A 82 -5.99 5.42 3.69
C LEU A 82 -6.17 5.23 2.19
N LEU A 83 -5.10 4.92 1.45
CA LEU A 83 -5.19 4.58 0.03
C LEU A 83 -6.11 3.37 -0.18
N GLY A 84 -6.00 2.34 0.68
CA GLY A 84 -6.89 1.18 0.71
C GLY A 84 -8.35 1.55 0.89
N GLY A 85 -8.66 2.39 1.87
CA GLY A 85 -10.03 2.86 2.09
C GLY A 85 -10.57 3.63 0.88
N VAL A 86 -9.73 4.50 0.28
CA VAL A 86 -10.10 5.24 -0.92
C VAL A 86 -10.34 4.30 -2.11
N THR A 87 -9.50 3.28 -2.32
CA THR A 87 -9.68 2.33 -3.42
C THR A 87 -11.00 1.56 -3.29
N GLU A 88 -11.37 1.11 -2.09
CA GLU A 88 -12.65 0.41 -1.88
C GLU A 88 -13.86 1.30 -2.16
N VAL A 89 -13.81 2.56 -1.72
CA VAL A 89 -14.87 3.55 -2.02
C VAL A 89 -14.96 3.79 -3.53
N LEU A 90 -13.81 3.98 -4.20
CA LEU A 90 -13.80 4.14 -5.66
C LEU A 90 -14.31 2.88 -6.39
N GLN A 91 -14.00 1.69 -5.89
CA GLN A 91 -14.55 0.45 -6.45
C GLN A 91 -16.07 0.41 -6.32
N ALA A 92 -16.61 0.72 -5.13
CA ALA A 92 -18.04 0.70 -4.86
C ALA A 92 -18.83 1.72 -5.70
N TYR A 93 -18.30 2.93 -5.92
CA TYR A 93 -19.06 4.02 -6.55
C TYR A 93 -18.66 4.34 -8.00
N CYS A 94 -17.45 4.00 -8.43
CA CYS A 94 -16.91 4.43 -9.73
C CYS A 94 -16.74 3.30 -10.76
N THR A 95 -17.04 2.05 -10.42
CA THR A 95 -16.87 0.91 -11.34
C THR A 95 -18.17 0.41 -11.97
N ASN A 96 -19.29 1.12 -11.77
CA ASN A 96 -20.60 0.77 -12.33
C ASN A 96 -21.02 -0.68 -12.07
N GLY A 97 -20.63 -1.25 -10.92
CA GLY A 97 -20.95 -2.63 -10.53
C GLY A 97 -20.00 -3.70 -11.07
N ASN A 98 -18.92 -3.33 -11.78
CA ASN A 98 -17.89 -4.29 -12.21
C ASN A 98 -16.97 -4.75 -11.07
N ARG A 99 -16.87 -3.96 -9.98
CA ARG A 99 -16.17 -4.31 -8.75
C ARG A 99 -17.08 -4.04 -7.56
N ASN A 100 -17.07 -4.95 -6.59
CA ASN A 100 -17.67 -4.71 -5.29
C ASN A 100 -16.58 -4.18 -4.37
N GLY A 101 -16.79 -3.01 -3.77
CA GLY A 101 -15.95 -2.59 -2.64
C GLY A 101 -16.32 -3.43 -1.43
N GLU A 102 -15.43 -4.30 -0.99
CA GLU A 102 -15.69 -5.21 0.12
C GLU A 102 -14.93 -4.75 1.37
N TRP A 103 -15.63 -4.69 2.49
CA TRP A 103 -14.99 -4.39 3.78
C TRP A 103 -13.87 -5.38 4.14
N LEU A 104 -13.94 -6.62 3.62
CA LEU A 104 -12.90 -7.62 3.83
C LEU A 104 -11.61 -7.29 3.07
N ASP A 105 -11.71 -6.65 1.90
CA ASP A 105 -10.55 -6.20 1.13
C ASP A 105 -9.88 -5.01 1.83
N PHE A 106 -10.67 -4.13 2.43
CA PHE A 106 -10.13 -3.10 3.32
C PHE A 106 -9.35 -3.70 4.50
N VAL A 107 -9.88 -4.75 5.14
CA VAL A 107 -9.18 -5.45 6.22
C VAL A 107 -7.88 -6.08 5.71
N ALA A 108 -7.89 -6.71 4.54
CA ALA A 108 -6.70 -7.24 3.89
C ALA A 108 -5.62 -6.16 3.65
N ASN A 109 -6.04 -4.97 3.21
CA ASN A 109 -5.15 -3.80 3.02
C ASN A 109 -4.50 -3.37 4.35
N ILE A 110 -5.27 -3.34 5.44
CA ILE A 110 -4.76 -3.03 6.80
C ILE A 110 -3.75 -4.09 7.25
N VAL A 111 -4.05 -5.38 7.03
CA VAL A 111 -3.13 -6.47 7.38
C VAL A 111 -1.81 -6.33 6.62
N GLY A 112 -1.85 -6.10 5.31
CA GLY A 112 -0.66 -5.86 4.49
C GLY A 112 0.17 -4.68 5.01
N SER A 113 -0.48 -3.54 5.27
CA SER A 113 0.16 -2.33 5.81
C SER A 113 0.78 -2.56 7.19
N THR A 114 0.10 -3.36 8.04
CA THR A 114 0.59 -3.74 9.38
C THR A 114 1.84 -4.62 9.29
N LEU A 115 1.86 -5.59 8.38
CA LEU A 115 3.03 -6.41 8.10
C LEU A 115 4.22 -5.55 7.65
N ALA A 116 3.99 -4.60 6.74
CA ALA A 116 5.04 -3.68 6.30
C ALA A 116 5.60 -2.84 7.46
N LEU A 117 4.74 -2.34 8.36
CA LEU A 117 5.18 -1.57 9.53
C LEU A 117 6.03 -2.42 10.48
N ILE A 118 5.62 -3.68 10.74
CA ILE A 118 6.38 -4.61 11.57
C ILE A 118 7.75 -4.86 10.95
N ILE A 119 7.80 -5.25 9.67
CA ILE A 119 9.04 -5.53 8.95
C ILE A 119 9.94 -4.29 8.94
N GLY A 120 9.40 -3.12 8.57
CA GLY A 120 10.14 -1.86 8.56
C GLY A 120 10.71 -1.52 9.94
N THR A 121 9.96 -1.75 11.02
CA THR A 121 10.42 -1.52 12.39
C THR A 121 11.55 -2.47 12.78
N LEU A 122 11.46 -3.75 12.40
CA LEU A 122 12.50 -4.73 12.62
C LEU A 122 13.79 -4.39 11.86
N LEU A 123 13.67 -3.97 10.59
CA LEU A 123 14.81 -3.54 9.78
C LEU A 123 15.54 -2.35 10.40
N VAL A 124 14.82 -1.31 10.80
CA VAL A 124 15.41 -0.13 11.46
C VAL A 124 16.13 -0.52 12.75
N ARG A 125 15.54 -1.41 13.56
CA ARG A 125 16.18 -1.90 14.78
C ARG A 125 17.42 -2.74 14.51
N TYR A 126 17.42 -3.53 13.44
CA TYR A 126 18.56 -4.34 13.05
C TYR A 126 19.73 -3.46 12.62
N PHE A 127 19.49 -2.50 11.71
CA PHE A 127 20.53 -1.59 11.22
C PHE A 127 20.98 -0.54 12.23
N SER A 128 20.16 -0.20 13.23
CA SER A 128 20.57 0.71 14.30
C SER A 128 21.51 0.07 15.33
N LYS A 129 21.67 -1.26 15.32
CA LYS A 129 22.54 -2.00 16.26
C LYS A 129 23.94 -2.28 15.72
N HIS A 130 24.18 -2.03 14.43
CA HIS A 130 25.47 -2.20 13.76
C HIS A 130 25.99 -0.83 13.34
#